data_AF-A0A1L3MZF7-F1
#
_entry.id   AF-A0A1L3MZF7-F1
#
_cell.length_a   1.000
_cell.length_b   1.000
_cell.length_c   1.000
_cell.angle_alpha   90.00
_cell.angle_beta   90.00
_cell.angle_gamma   90.00
#
_symmetry.space_group_name_H-M   'P 1'
#
loop_
_entity.id
_entity.type
_entity.pdbx_description
1 polymer ?
#
loop_
_entity_poly.entity_id
_entity_poly.type
_entity_poly.pdbx_seq_one_letter_code
_entity_poly.pdbx_strand_id
1 'polypeptide(L)'
;LDPNFADKIRHIRDPKARMAMVWSHCKTKTVCEPDDPKEEGAEENEEVKKGHGGCGHVQPQIRKEGLKLFVQYKKPKDDDE
;
A
#
# COMPACT_ATOMS: atom_id res chain seq x y z
N LEU A 1 4.51 7.25 -0.43
CA LEU A 1 4.43 6.38 -1.63
C LEU A 1 5.65 6.58 -2.53
N ASP A 2 6.24 5.53 -3.12
CA ASP A 2 7.25 5.68 -4.21
C ASP A 2 6.50 6.20 -5.45
N PRO A 3 6.64 7.48 -5.84
CA PRO A 3 5.87 8.08 -6.91
C PRO A 3 6.13 7.39 -8.26
N ASN A 4 7.29 6.74 -8.40
CA ASN A 4 7.68 6.07 -9.63
C ASN A 4 7.14 4.63 -9.73
N PHE A 5 6.48 4.10 -8.70
CA PHE A 5 6.05 2.70 -8.69
C PHE A 5 5.02 2.41 -9.79
N ALA A 6 4.03 3.30 -9.95
CA ALA A 6 3.01 3.17 -10.98
C ALA A 6 3.63 3.18 -12.40
N ASP A 7 4.55 4.10 -12.66
CA ASP A 7 5.25 4.20 -13.94
C ASP A 7 6.13 2.98 -14.20
N LYS A 8 6.89 2.53 -13.19
CA LYS A 8 7.72 1.32 -13.28
C LYS A 8 6.88 0.10 -13.66
N ILE A 9 5.69 -0.07 -13.11
CA ILE A 9 4.81 -1.22 -13.41
C ILE A 9 4.18 -1.09 -14.79
N ARG A 10 3.76 0.13 -15.18
CA ARG A 10 3.03 0.39 -16.42
C ARG A 10 3.76 -0.12 -17.66
N HIS A 11 5.10 -0.07 -17.66
CA HIS A 11 5.92 -0.48 -18.80
C HIS A 11 6.27 -1.98 -18.82
N ILE A 12 5.98 -2.74 -17.76
CA ILE A 12 6.26 -4.18 -17.70
C ILE A 12 5.14 -4.94 -18.40
N ARG A 13 5.41 -5.40 -19.63
CA ARG A 13 4.45 -6.17 -20.44
C ARG A 13 4.29 -7.62 -19.98
N ASP A 14 5.38 -8.24 -19.51
CA ASP A 14 5.33 -9.63 -19.03
C ASP A 14 4.51 -9.72 -17.73
N PRO A 15 3.39 -10.47 -17.71
CA PRO A 15 2.52 -10.51 -16.54
C PRO A 15 3.19 -11.08 -15.29
N LYS A 16 4.12 -12.04 -15.46
CA LYS A 16 4.80 -12.71 -14.35
C LYS A 16 5.79 -11.75 -13.68
N ALA A 17 6.61 -11.06 -14.46
CA ALA A 17 7.53 -10.03 -13.98
C ALA A 17 6.76 -8.87 -13.34
N ARG A 18 5.65 -8.45 -13.94
CA ARG A 18 4.79 -7.39 -13.39
C ARG A 18 4.26 -7.76 -12.01
N MET A 19 3.75 -8.98 -11.85
CA MET A 19 3.29 -9.47 -10.54
C MET A 19 4.43 -9.56 -9.52
N ALA A 20 5.61 -10.05 -9.91
CA ALA A 20 6.76 -10.14 -9.01
C ALA A 20 7.20 -8.77 -8.47
N MET A 21 7.16 -7.73 -9.33
CA MET A 21 7.47 -6.36 -8.94
C MET A 21 6.40 -5.77 -8.01
N VAL A 22 5.11 -5.96 -8.33
CA VAL A 22 4.00 -5.56 -7.47
C VAL A 22 4.12 -6.21 -6.10
N TRP A 23 4.33 -7.53 -6.06
CA TRP A 23 4.46 -8.27 -4.81
C TRP A 23 5.66 -7.80 -3.98
N SER A 24 6.81 -7.59 -4.62
CA SER A 24 8.03 -7.14 -3.92
C SER A 24 7.87 -5.76 -3.30
N HIS A 25 7.10 -4.87 -3.93
CA HIS A 25 6.76 -3.57 -3.39
C HIS A 25 5.73 -3.67 -2.26
N CYS A 26 4.62 -4.40 -2.47
CA CYS A 26 3.52 -4.45 -1.51
C CYS A 26 3.80 -5.31 -0.27
N LYS A 27 4.69 -6.31 -0.32
CA LYS A 27 4.95 -7.22 0.82
C LYS A 27 5.42 -6.53 2.10
N THR A 28 6.00 -5.32 1.97
CA THR A 28 6.53 -4.54 3.10
C THR A 28 5.54 -3.50 3.61
N LYS A 29 4.45 -3.24 2.88
CA LYS A 29 3.41 -2.29 3.30
C LYS A 29 2.52 -2.95 4.34
N THR A 30 2.61 -2.49 5.57
CA THR A 30 1.84 -3.02 6.71
C THR A 30 0.60 -2.18 7.04
N VAL A 31 0.30 -1.14 6.27
CA VAL A 31 -0.88 -0.28 6.43
C VAL A 31 -1.43 0.03 5.04
N CYS A 32 -2.76 0.02 4.90
CA CYS A 32 -3.44 0.55 3.73
C CYS A 32 -3.51 2.08 3.86
N GLU A 33 -2.54 2.78 3.28
CA GLU A 33 -2.37 4.23 3.43
C GLU A 33 -3.62 4.99 2.93
N PRO A 34 -4.34 5.74 3.78
CA PRO A 34 -5.42 6.59 3.33
C PRO A 34 -4.88 7.77 2.52
N ASP A 35 -5.77 8.43 1.78
CA ASP A 35 -5.39 9.67 1.09
C ASP A 35 -5.21 10.81 2.09
N ASP A 36 -4.23 11.68 1.84
CA ASP A 36 -4.05 12.89 2.63
C ASP A 36 -5.32 13.76 2.55
N PRO A 37 -5.75 14.37 3.67
CA PRO A 37 -6.86 15.32 3.64
C PRO A 37 -6.52 16.45 2.66
N LYS A 38 -7.52 16.87 1.88
CA LYS A 38 -7.38 18.06 1.03
C LYS A 38 -7.10 19.26 1.93
N GLU A 39 -5.98 19.95 1.75
CA GLU A 39 -5.74 21.22 2.44
C GLU A 39 -6.80 22.24 2.00
N GLU A 40 -7.58 22.73 2.95
CA GLU A 40 -8.51 23.84 2.72
C GLU A 40 -7.69 25.12 2.52
N GLY A 41 -7.48 25.52 1.27
CA GLY A 41 -6.78 26.75 0.91
C GLY A 41 -5.77 26.64 -0.23
N ALA A 42 -5.54 25.44 -0.78
CA ALA A 42 -4.71 25.29 -1.97
C ALA A 42 -5.35 26.05 -3.15
N GLU A 43 -4.64 27.07 -3.65
CA GLU A 43 -5.01 27.82 -4.85
C GLU A 43 -5.30 26.84 -6.00
N GLU A 44 -6.23 27.18 -6.89
CA GLU A 44 -6.76 26.37 -8.01
C GLU A 44 -5.69 25.78 -8.96
N ASN A 45 -4.42 26.13 -8.76
CA ASN A 45 -3.27 25.77 -9.57
C ASN A 45 -2.30 24.76 -8.93
N GLU A 46 -2.52 24.31 -7.70
CA GLU A 46 -1.76 23.17 -7.16
C GLU A 46 -2.41 21.86 -7.62
N GLU A 47 -1.64 21.03 -8.34
CA GLU A 47 -2.06 19.68 -8.73
C GLU A 47 -2.48 18.89 -7.49
N VAL A 48 -3.78 18.86 -7.22
CA VAL A 48 -4.37 18.04 -6.16
C VAL A 48 -3.94 16.60 -6.43
N LYS A 49 -2.98 16.10 -5.65
CA LYS A 49 -2.46 14.75 -5.80
C LYS A 49 -3.64 13.79 -5.75
N LYS A 50 -3.94 13.17 -6.89
CA LYS A 50 -5.08 12.27 -7.00
C LYS A 50 -4.84 11.08 -6.07
N GLY A 51 -5.67 10.99 -5.05
CA GLY A 51 -5.66 9.91 -4.09
C GLY A 51 -5.92 8.55 -4.72
N HIS A 52 -5.48 7.50 -4.02
CA HIS A 52 -5.63 6.09 -4.36
C HIS A 52 -6.70 5.37 -3.51
N GLY A 53 -7.30 6.05 -2.52
CA GLY A 53 -8.49 5.59 -1.80
C GLY A 53 -8.25 4.55 -0.70
N GLY A 54 -7.10 4.56 -0.03
CA GLY A 54 -6.84 3.59 1.03
C GLY A 54 -7.71 3.76 2.29
N CYS A 55 -7.84 2.69 3.07
CA CYS A 55 -8.80 2.59 4.19
C CYS A 55 -8.18 2.69 5.60
N GLY A 56 -6.89 2.96 5.72
CA GLY A 56 -6.19 3.09 7.01
C GLY A 56 -5.90 1.78 7.77
N HIS A 57 -6.45 0.64 7.35
CA HIS A 57 -6.32 -0.60 8.10
C HIS A 57 -4.91 -1.20 8.04
N VAL A 58 -4.44 -1.70 9.19
CA VAL A 58 -3.20 -2.48 9.30
C VAL A 58 -3.32 -3.76 8.50
N GLN A 59 -2.33 -4.03 7.64
CA GLN A 59 -2.26 -5.23 6.83
C GLN A 59 -1.54 -6.35 7.59
N PRO A 60 -2.14 -7.54 7.71
CA PRO A 60 -1.53 -8.65 8.43
C PRO A 60 -0.37 -9.28 7.64
N GLN A 61 0.50 -9.99 8.34
CA GLN A 61 1.42 -10.93 7.73
C GLN A 61 0.68 -12.23 7.40
N ILE A 62 0.72 -12.62 6.12
CA ILE A 62 0.05 -13.84 5.64
C ILE A 62 1.08 -14.97 5.58
N ARG A 63 0.78 -16.10 6.24
CA ARG A 63 1.60 -17.33 6.26
C ARG A 63 0.80 -18.50 5.71
N LYS A 64 1.40 -19.32 4.85
CA LYS A 64 0.77 -20.54 4.32
C LYS A 64 1.32 -21.76 5.05
N GLU A 65 0.43 -22.61 5.56
CA GLU A 65 0.78 -23.91 6.15
C GLU A 65 -0.17 -24.97 5.59
N GLY A 66 0.38 -25.91 4.82
CA GLY A 66 -0.41 -26.86 4.04
C GLY A 66 -1.43 -26.17 3.12
N LEU A 67 -2.71 -26.45 3.34
CA LEU A 67 -3.84 -25.86 2.61
C LEU A 67 -4.48 -24.67 3.35
N LYS A 68 -3.88 -24.18 4.44
CA LYS A 68 -4.40 -23.07 5.24
C LYS A 68 -3.57 -21.80 5.04
N LEU A 69 -4.23 -20.66 5.11
CA LEU A 69 -3.60 -19.34 5.23
C LEU A 69 -3.90 -18.78 6.62
N PHE A 70 -2.85 -18.34 7.30
CA PHE A 70 -2.90 -17.71 8.60
C PHE A 70 -2.58 -16.23 8.47
N VAL A 71 -3.33 -15.39 9.16
CA VAL A 71 -3.12 -13.95 9.25
C VAL A 71 -2.59 -13.60 10.63
N GLN A 72 -1.53 -12.81 10.69
CA GLN A 72 -0.94 -12.32 11.94
C GLN A 72 -0.85 -10.80 11.89
N TYR A 73 -1.61 -10.13 12.76
CA TYR A 73 -1.48 -8.69 12.97
C TYR A 73 -0.36 -8.44 13.97
N LYS A 74 0.58 -7.54 13.65
CA LYS A 74 1.54 -7.06 14.64
C LYS A 74 0.80 -6.14 15.60
N LYS A 75 0.90 -6.38 16.91
CA LYS A 75 0.39 -5.43 17.90
C LYS A 75 1.11 -4.08 17.73
N PRO A 76 0.38 -2.96 17.67
CA PRO A 76 1.00 -1.65 17.81
C PRO A 76 1.67 -1.55 19.19
N LYS A 77 2.77 -0.79 19.29
CA LYS A 77 3.56 -0.65 20.52
C LYS A 77 2.83 0.11 21.65
N ASP A 78 1.66 0.67 21.37
CA ASP A 78 0.93 1.58 22.27
C ASP A 78 -0.21 0.91 23.06
N ASP A 79 -0.38 -0.42 22.93
CA ASP A 79 -1.50 -1.16 23.54
C ASP A 79 -1.10 -1.87 24.87
N ASP A 80 0.01 -1.43 25.49
CA ASP A 80 0.53 -1.93 26.78
C ASP A 80 0.42 -0.85 27.91
N GLU A 81 -0.45 0.15 27.74
CA GLU A 81 -0.86 1.09 28.80
C GLU A 81 -2.38 1.02 29.08
#